data_AF-A0A5Q5CMV4-F1
#
_entry.id   AF-A0A5Q5CMV4-F1
#
_cell.length_a   1.000
_cell.length_b   1.000
_cell.length_c   1.000
_cell.angle_alpha   90.00
_cell.angle_beta   90.00
_cell.angle_gamma   90.00
#
_symmetry.space_group_name_H-M   'P 1'
#
loop_
_entity.id
_entity.type
_entity.pdbx_description
1 polymer ?
#
loop_
_entity_poly.entity_id
_entity_poly.type
_entity_poly.pdbx_seq_one_letter_code
_entity_poly.pdbx_strand_id
1 'polypeptide(L)'
;MRKVLIGLVATVTAVVVGAVGADFGTAIYAEYRWSRTLRDVANLDSDPWVGIIGFPFVTQAMDHEFGEMEIRASGVDHPVVGKASLEATLHDVDLSETSWLVRPDAPMAVGKVESRIIINSTHVGRFIGIPDLLVEAPTGETNDATGGTTESGISSNKGVVFTGTPEAAGFDERVSVAVDLSVSGPDQTTLVMTATDVLTGAGTAEQAVPEDKTAAVLDAFSASMPGQKLPFAIAPTAQGARGSDVIIEGIADDMTITLDGFRQS
;
A
#
# COMPACT_ATOMS: atom_id res chain seq x y z
N MET A 1 0.96 -20.26 -55.33
CA MET A 1 0.35 -20.51 -54.01
C MET A 1 1.22 -20.02 -52.85
N ARG A 2 2.47 -20.51 -52.69
CA ARG A 2 3.37 -20.14 -51.57
C ARG A 2 3.62 -18.63 -51.38
N LYS A 3 3.86 -17.86 -52.44
CA LYS A 3 4.09 -16.40 -52.35
C LYS A 3 2.86 -15.61 -51.88
N VAL A 4 1.66 -16.04 -52.29
CA VAL A 4 0.39 -15.44 -51.88
C VAL A 4 0.12 -15.75 -50.41
N LEU A 5 0.37 -16.99 -49.97
CA LEU A 5 0.29 -17.38 -48.57
C LEU A 5 1.25 -16.59 -47.68
N ILE A 6 2.51 -16.43 -48.10
CA ILE A 6 3.49 -15.63 -47.35
C ILE A 6 3.05 -14.17 -47.26
N GLY A 7 2.58 -13.57 -48.37
CA GLY A 7 2.09 -12.19 -48.36
C GLY A 7 0.87 -11.99 -47.47
N LEU A 8 -0.08 -12.94 -47.48
CA LEU A 8 -1.24 -12.94 -46.61
C LEU A 8 -0.83 -13.02 -45.13
N VAL A 9 0.01 -14.00 -44.79
CA VAL A 9 0.52 -14.17 -43.42
C VAL A 9 1.24 -12.91 -42.95
N ALA A 10 2.15 -12.36 -43.75
CA ALA A 10 2.87 -11.13 -43.40
C ALA A 10 1.92 -9.94 -43.17
N THR A 11 0.89 -9.80 -44.01
CA THR A 11 -0.11 -8.72 -43.86
C THR A 11 -0.91 -8.89 -42.58
N VAL A 12 -1.42 -10.11 -42.32
CA VAL A 12 -2.19 -10.40 -41.11
C VAL A 12 -1.33 -10.18 -39.87
N THR A 13 -0.08 -10.67 -39.86
CA THR A 13 0.86 -10.43 -38.76
C THR A 13 1.10 -8.94 -38.54
N ALA A 14 1.33 -8.16 -39.62
CA ALA A 14 1.54 -6.72 -39.49
C ALA A 14 0.32 -6.00 -38.90
N VAL A 15 -0.89 -6.38 -39.30
CA VAL A 15 -2.14 -5.82 -38.76
C VAL A 15 -2.29 -6.18 -37.28
N VAL A 16 -2.05 -7.43 -36.90
CA VAL A 16 -2.13 -7.88 -35.50
C VAL A 16 -1.12 -7.13 -34.64
N VAL A 17 0.14 -7.03 -35.07
CA VAL A 17 1.17 -6.29 -34.34
C VAL A 17 0.80 -4.80 -34.23
N GLY A 18 0.28 -4.20 -35.30
CA GLY A 18 -0.19 -2.82 -35.28
C GLY A 18 -1.34 -2.59 -34.29
N ALA A 19 -2.31 -3.51 -34.26
CA ALA A 19 -3.44 -3.43 -33.33
C ALA A 19 -3.00 -3.58 -31.86
N VAL A 20 -2.12 -4.55 -31.57
CA VAL A 20 -1.53 -4.73 -30.23
C VAL A 20 -0.78 -3.48 -29.80
N GLY A 21 0.04 -2.90 -30.69
CA GLY A 21 0.78 -1.67 -30.40
C GLY A 21 -0.15 -0.47 -30.15
N ALA A 22 -1.23 -0.35 -30.90
CA ALA A 22 -2.23 0.71 -30.69
C ALA A 22 -2.98 0.55 -29.36
N ASP A 23 -3.29 -0.69 -28.96
CA ASP A 23 -3.95 -0.99 -27.69
C ASP A 23 -3.08 -0.57 -26.49
N PHE A 24 -1.82 -1.01 -26.46
CA PHE A 24 -0.86 -0.59 -25.43
C PHE A 24 -0.62 0.93 -25.42
N GLY A 25 -0.51 1.55 -26.60
CA GLY A 25 -0.35 3.00 -26.70
C GLY A 25 -1.56 3.76 -26.14
N THR A 26 -2.76 3.21 -26.31
CA THR A 26 -4.00 3.79 -25.77
C THR A 26 -4.06 3.63 -24.25
N ALA A 27 -3.68 2.47 -23.72
CA ALA A 27 -3.58 2.22 -22.29
C ALA A 27 -2.61 3.21 -21.60
N ILE A 28 -1.38 3.34 -22.12
CA ILE A 28 -0.36 4.27 -21.60
C ILE A 28 -0.88 5.71 -21.58
N TYR A 29 -1.60 6.12 -22.64
CA TYR A 29 -2.20 7.45 -22.69
C TYR A 29 -3.29 7.65 -21.64
N ALA A 30 -4.16 6.65 -21.44
CA ALA A 30 -5.17 6.68 -20.39
C ALA A 30 -4.53 6.76 -19.01
N GLU A 31 -3.62 5.85 -18.66
CA GLU A 31 -2.88 5.80 -17.39
C GLU A 31 -2.22 7.15 -17.07
N TYR A 32 -1.57 7.77 -18.06
CA TYR A 32 -1.00 9.11 -17.91
C TYR A 32 -2.05 10.19 -17.57
N ARG A 33 -3.22 10.16 -18.22
CA ARG A 33 -4.31 11.11 -17.95
C ARG A 33 -4.93 10.90 -16.57
N TRP A 34 -5.10 9.65 -16.15
CA TRP A 34 -5.55 9.29 -14.81
C TRP A 34 -4.56 9.76 -13.75
N SER A 35 -3.27 9.46 -13.92
CA SER A 35 -2.20 9.90 -13.02
C SER A 35 -2.19 11.42 -12.84
N ARG A 36 -2.20 12.19 -13.94
CA ARG A 36 -2.26 13.66 -13.90
C ARG A 36 -3.50 14.18 -13.19
N THR A 37 -4.66 13.63 -13.53
CA THR A 37 -5.93 14.07 -12.94
C THR A 37 -5.97 13.77 -11.46
N LEU A 38 -5.57 12.57 -11.06
CA LEU A 38 -5.53 12.15 -9.66
C LEU A 38 -4.58 13.02 -8.85
N ARG A 39 -3.39 13.35 -9.37
CA ARG A 39 -2.49 14.30 -8.72
C ARG A 39 -3.18 15.64 -8.44
N ASP A 40 -3.87 16.18 -9.45
CA ASP A 40 -4.46 17.51 -9.36
C ASP A 40 -5.66 17.52 -8.39
N VAL A 41 -6.56 16.52 -8.43
CA VAL A 41 -7.75 16.47 -7.56
C VAL A 41 -7.46 16.03 -6.13
N ALA A 42 -6.52 15.09 -5.93
CA ALA A 42 -6.13 14.63 -4.61
C ALA A 42 -4.98 15.47 -4.02
N ASN A 43 -4.61 16.56 -4.67
CA ASN A 43 -3.56 17.51 -4.26
C ASN A 43 -2.26 16.79 -3.85
N LEU A 44 -1.72 15.96 -4.75
CA LEU A 44 -0.47 15.24 -4.56
C LEU A 44 0.71 16.08 -5.08
N ASP A 45 1.86 15.99 -4.40
CA ASP A 45 3.06 16.73 -4.81
C ASP A 45 3.66 16.25 -6.14
N SER A 46 3.39 15.00 -6.52
CA SER A 46 3.91 14.36 -7.72
C SER A 46 2.88 13.44 -8.36
N ASP A 47 3.06 13.15 -9.65
CA ASP A 47 2.22 12.22 -10.41
C ASP A 47 2.30 10.82 -9.75
N PRO A 48 1.17 10.22 -9.31
CA PRO A 48 1.15 8.85 -8.81
C PRO A 48 1.33 7.87 -9.96
N TRP A 49 1.80 6.66 -9.66
CA TRP A 49 1.72 5.56 -10.61
C TRP A 49 0.27 5.07 -10.71
N VAL A 50 -0.22 4.93 -11.93
CA VAL A 50 -1.54 4.37 -12.24
C VAL A 50 -1.33 3.29 -13.29
N GLY A 51 -1.86 2.09 -13.03
CA GLY A 51 -1.88 0.98 -13.98
C GLY A 51 -3.31 0.53 -14.23
N ILE A 52 -3.69 0.38 -15.50
CA ILE A 52 -4.98 -0.20 -15.88
C ILE A 52 -4.71 -1.60 -16.41
N ILE A 53 -5.12 -2.60 -15.65
CA ILE A 53 -4.74 -3.99 -15.88
C ILE A 53 -5.75 -4.67 -16.80
N GLY A 54 -5.24 -5.55 -17.67
CA GLY A 54 -6.04 -6.34 -18.60
C GLY A 54 -5.80 -5.97 -20.07
N PHE A 55 -5.93 -6.98 -20.93
CA PHE A 55 -5.72 -6.85 -22.37
C PHE A 55 -6.83 -7.59 -23.13
N PRO A 56 -7.42 -7.02 -24.20
CA PRO A 56 -7.12 -5.68 -24.76
C PRO A 56 -7.72 -4.53 -23.95
N PHE A 57 -6.96 -3.44 -23.78
CA PHE A 57 -7.41 -2.23 -23.11
C PHE A 57 -8.61 -1.58 -23.82
N VAL A 58 -8.56 -1.49 -25.15
CA VAL A 58 -9.59 -0.80 -25.94
C VAL A 58 -10.95 -1.48 -25.77
N THR A 59 -11.00 -2.80 -25.62
CA THR A 59 -12.24 -3.53 -25.34
C THR A 59 -12.83 -3.09 -24.00
N GLN A 60 -12.02 -3.08 -22.93
CA GLN A 60 -12.43 -2.61 -21.60
C GLN A 60 -12.97 -1.16 -21.65
N ALA A 61 -12.23 -0.26 -22.31
CA ALA A 61 -12.62 1.14 -22.46
C ALA A 61 -13.93 1.32 -23.26
N MET A 62 -14.19 0.47 -24.26
CA MET A 62 -15.44 0.47 -25.03
C MET A 62 -16.62 -0.09 -24.25
N ASP A 63 -16.37 -1.06 -23.37
CA ASP A 63 -17.37 -1.67 -22.49
C ASP A 63 -17.67 -0.80 -21.25
N HIS A 64 -16.98 0.35 -21.11
CA HIS A 64 -17.11 1.29 -19.99
C HIS A 64 -16.77 0.67 -18.64
N GLU A 65 -15.86 -0.30 -18.62
CA GLU A 65 -15.49 -1.02 -17.40
C GLU A 65 -14.00 -1.35 -17.41
N PHE A 66 -13.29 -1.07 -16.32
CA PHE A 66 -11.95 -1.62 -16.10
C PHE A 66 -12.05 -2.78 -15.13
N GLY A 67 -11.49 -3.93 -15.49
CA GLY A 67 -11.47 -5.08 -14.59
C GLY A 67 -10.61 -4.82 -13.34
N GLU A 68 -9.48 -4.14 -13.51
CA GLU A 68 -8.62 -3.76 -12.39
C GLU A 68 -7.82 -2.47 -12.69
N MET A 69 -7.76 -1.59 -11.69
CA MET A 69 -6.94 -0.38 -11.70
C MET A 69 -6.13 -0.31 -10.42
N GLU A 70 -4.82 -0.13 -10.55
CA GLU A 70 -3.93 0.10 -9.42
C GLU A 70 -3.45 1.54 -9.38
N ILE A 71 -3.39 2.09 -8.16
CA ILE A 71 -2.94 3.46 -7.89
C ILE A 71 -1.91 3.40 -6.78
N ARG A 72 -0.72 3.99 -7.00
CA ARG A 72 0.36 4.05 -6.00
C ARG A 72 0.97 5.44 -5.95
N ALA A 73 0.87 6.09 -4.80
CA ALA A 73 1.43 7.41 -4.53
C ALA A 73 2.44 7.30 -3.39
N SER A 74 3.73 7.43 -3.70
CA SER A 74 4.79 7.37 -2.70
C SER A 74 5.14 8.76 -2.16
N GLY A 75 5.47 8.85 -0.87
CA GLY A 75 5.97 10.11 -0.29
C GLY A 75 4.92 11.22 -0.24
N VAL A 76 3.65 10.88 -0.02
CA VAL A 76 2.56 11.82 0.20
C VAL A 76 2.73 12.49 1.56
N ASP A 77 2.56 13.82 1.62
CA ASP A 77 2.58 14.58 2.88
C ASP A 77 1.55 14.04 3.87
N HIS A 78 2.00 13.78 5.10
CA HIS A 78 1.16 13.28 6.18
C HIS A 78 1.40 14.08 7.47
N PRO A 79 0.37 14.69 8.08
CA PRO A 79 0.53 15.57 9.24
C PRO A 79 1.26 14.95 10.45
N VAL A 80 1.07 13.65 10.71
CA VAL A 80 1.64 12.96 11.88
C VAL A 80 3.03 12.37 11.61
N VAL A 81 3.20 11.59 10.55
CA VAL A 81 4.47 10.88 10.26
C VAL A 81 5.39 11.65 9.32
N GLY A 82 4.95 12.77 8.74
CA GLY A 82 5.69 13.57 7.76
C GLY A 82 5.39 13.13 6.33
N LYS A 83 5.73 11.89 5.97
CA LYS A 83 5.40 11.28 4.68
C LYS A 83 4.90 9.85 4.84
N ALA A 84 3.98 9.43 3.98
CA ALA A 84 3.50 8.05 3.87
C ALA A 84 3.30 7.68 2.39
N SER A 85 3.25 6.40 2.07
CA SER A 85 2.79 5.94 0.74
C SER A 85 1.33 5.52 0.82
N LEU A 86 0.55 5.89 -0.19
CA LEU A 86 -0.86 5.56 -0.33
C LEU A 86 -1.02 4.64 -1.55
N GLU A 87 -1.72 3.53 -1.38
CA GLU A 87 -2.02 2.61 -2.47
C GLU A 87 -3.51 2.27 -2.49
N ALA A 88 -4.05 2.08 -3.68
CA ALA A 88 -5.38 1.51 -3.87
C ALA A 88 -5.41 0.58 -5.09
N THR A 89 -6.03 -0.58 -4.93
CA THR A 89 -6.39 -1.48 -6.04
C THR A 89 -7.91 -1.51 -6.13
N LEU A 90 -8.43 -1.19 -7.31
CA LEU A 90 -9.85 -1.11 -7.61
C LEU A 90 -10.18 -2.24 -8.59
N HIS A 91 -11.21 -3.04 -8.30
CA HIS A 91 -11.70 -4.09 -9.19
C HIS A 91 -13.12 -3.77 -9.66
N ASP A 92 -13.43 -4.17 -10.89
CA ASP A 92 -14.74 -3.97 -11.53
C ASP A 92 -15.18 -2.49 -11.46
N VAL A 93 -14.40 -1.62 -12.10
CA VAL A 93 -14.56 -0.16 -12.08
C VAL A 93 -15.49 0.28 -13.20
N ASP A 94 -16.68 0.77 -12.85
CA ASP A 94 -17.65 1.33 -13.79
C ASP A 94 -17.27 2.76 -14.21
N LEU A 95 -17.14 2.97 -15.52
CA LEU A 95 -16.73 4.22 -16.15
C LEU A 95 -17.86 4.90 -16.94
N SER A 96 -19.09 4.44 -16.81
CA SER A 96 -20.25 4.98 -17.54
C SER A 96 -20.38 6.49 -17.31
N GLU A 97 -20.18 6.94 -16.07
CA GLU A 97 -20.19 8.35 -15.69
C GLU A 97 -18.81 9.02 -15.83
N THR A 98 -17.72 8.28 -15.59
CA THR A 98 -16.36 8.84 -15.50
C THR A 98 -15.63 8.93 -16.83
N SER A 99 -16.01 8.16 -17.85
CA SER A 99 -15.26 7.98 -19.10
C SER A 99 -13.87 7.36 -18.90
N TRP A 100 -13.40 6.60 -19.89
CA TRP A 100 -12.08 5.96 -19.87
C TRP A 100 -10.90 6.95 -19.83
N LEU A 101 -11.12 8.21 -20.24
CA LEU A 101 -10.14 9.30 -20.18
C LEU A 101 -10.20 10.14 -18.89
N VAL A 102 -10.93 9.66 -17.88
CA VAL A 102 -11.23 10.30 -16.61
C VAL A 102 -12.02 11.62 -16.69
N ARG A 103 -13.07 11.69 -15.87
CA ARG A 103 -13.78 12.91 -15.49
C ARG A 103 -13.51 13.13 -14.00
N PRO A 104 -12.77 14.19 -13.63
CA PRO A 104 -12.25 14.40 -12.28
C PRO A 104 -13.29 14.27 -11.15
N ASP A 105 -14.49 14.80 -11.38
CA ASP A 105 -15.55 14.91 -10.36
C ASP A 105 -16.62 13.81 -10.47
N ALA A 106 -16.45 12.85 -11.38
CA ALA A 106 -17.45 11.83 -11.62
C ALA A 106 -17.34 10.70 -10.57
N PRO A 107 -18.46 10.29 -9.93
CA PRO A 107 -18.46 9.12 -9.07
C PRO A 107 -18.24 7.85 -9.90
N MET A 108 -17.51 6.91 -9.32
CA MET A 108 -17.26 5.58 -9.89
C MET A 108 -17.81 4.51 -8.97
N ALA A 109 -18.64 3.63 -9.50
CA ALA A 109 -18.95 2.38 -8.82
C ALA A 109 -17.76 1.42 -8.98
N VAL A 110 -17.37 0.76 -7.89
CA VAL A 110 -16.24 -0.17 -7.83
C VAL A 110 -16.70 -1.40 -7.08
N GLY A 111 -16.56 -2.57 -7.70
CA GLY A 111 -16.95 -3.85 -7.10
C GLY A 111 -16.14 -4.19 -5.85
N LYS A 112 -14.82 -3.93 -5.86
CA LYS A 112 -13.95 -4.11 -4.68
C LYS A 112 -12.85 -3.05 -4.64
N VAL A 113 -12.63 -2.48 -3.46
CA VAL A 113 -11.56 -1.52 -3.17
C VAL A 113 -10.64 -2.13 -2.13
N GLU A 114 -9.37 -2.29 -2.47
CA GLU A 114 -8.30 -2.59 -1.53
C GLU A 114 -7.47 -1.32 -1.33
N SER A 115 -7.41 -0.82 -0.09
CA SER A 115 -6.85 0.49 0.23
C SER A 115 -5.77 0.35 1.28
N ARG A 116 -4.62 1.02 1.09
CA ARG A 116 -3.45 0.84 1.96
C ARG A 116 -2.78 2.18 2.27
N ILE A 117 -2.34 2.32 3.52
CA ILE A 117 -1.34 3.32 3.93
C ILE A 117 -0.11 2.57 4.41
N ILE A 118 1.05 2.98 3.90
CA ILE A 118 2.34 2.35 4.15
C ILE A 118 3.25 3.38 4.81
N ILE A 119 3.76 3.03 5.98
CA ILE A 119 4.64 3.85 6.80
C ILE A 119 5.95 3.08 6.96
N ASN A 120 7.00 3.52 6.27
CA ASN A 120 8.28 2.84 6.38
C ASN A 120 8.90 3.00 7.77
N SER A 121 9.77 2.06 8.13
CA SER A 121 10.47 2.04 9.42
C SER A 121 11.17 3.35 9.78
N THR A 122 11.69 4.11 8.82
CA THR A 122 12.29 5.43 9.09
C THR A 122 11.27 6.43 9.63
N HIS A 123 10.05 6.44 9.07
CA HIS A 123 8.98 7.35 9.49
C HIS A 123 8.37 6.91 10.82
N VAL A 124 8.19 5.60 11.03
CA VAL A 124 7.78 5.03 12.33
C VAL A 124 8.82 5.34 13.40
N GLY A 125 10.09 5.06 13.12
CA GLY A 125 11.22 5.29 14.01
C GLY A 125 11.36 6.75 14.44
N ARG A 126 11.29 7.68 13.47
CA ARG A 126 11.26 9.12 13.78
C ARG A 126 10.07 9.51 14.67
N PHE A 127 8.91 8.91 14.46
CA PHE A 127 7.71 9.20 15.26
C PHE A 127 7.85 8.74 16.72
N ILE A 128 8.42 7.55 16.96
CA ILE A 128 8.63 7.00 18.32
C ILE A 128 9.96 7.42 18.96
N GLY A 129 10.81 8.16 18.25
CA GLY A 129 12.10 8.63 18.76
C GLY A 129 13.25 7.61 18.65
N ILE A 130 13.12 6.61 17.77
CA ILE A 130 14.12 5.56 17.49
C ILE A 130 14.52 5.64 16.00
N PRO A 131 15.48 6.50 15.63
CA PRO A 131 15.76 6.81 14.23
C PRO A 131 16.38 5.64 13.44
N ASP A 132 16.97 4.67 14.13
CA ASP A 132 17.57 3.46 13.56
C ASP A 132 16.60 2.26 13.56
N LEU A 133 15.29 2.52 13.72
CA LEU A 133 14.27 1.48 13.76
C LEU A 133 14.28 0.64 12.48
N LEU A 134 14.26 -0.68 12.67
CA LEU A 134 13.90 -1.67 11.67
C LEU A 134 12.59 -2.32 12.09
N VAL A 135 11.76 -2.62 11.09
CA VAL A 135 10.49 -3.31 11.26
C VAL A 135 10.57 -4.57 10.42
N GLU A 136 10.20 -5.70 11.02
CA GLU A 136 10.19 -7.00 10.36
C GLU A 136 8.91 -7.76 10.72
N ALA A 137 8.49 -8.67 9.85
CA ALA A 137 7.40 -9.58 10.13
C ALA A 137 7.71 -10.45 11.37
N PRO A 138 6.69 -10.98 12.07
CA PRO A 138 6.89 -11.82 13.25
C PRO A 138 7.83 -13.00 12.99
N THR A 139 8.65 -13.34 13.99
CA THR A 139 9.57 -14.49 13.92
C THR A 139 8.77 -15.79 13.76
N GLY A 140 8.74 -16.34 12.55
CA GLY A 140 7.97 -17.54 12.19
C GLY A 140 7.07 -17.38 10.97
N GLU A 141 6.80 -16.15 10.53
CA GLU A 141 5.99 -15.87 9.33
C GLU A 141 6.82 -15.46 8.11
N THR A 142 8.15 -15.49 8.23
CA THR A 142 9.06 -15.18 7.12
C THR A 142 8.97 -16.23 6.01
N ASN A 143 8.19 -15.90 4.97
CA ASN A 143 8.05 -16.60 3.68
C ASN A 143 7.68 -18.09 3.78
N ASP A 144 6.50 -18.40 4.32
CA ASP A 144 5.92 -19.72 4.14
C ASP A 144 4.66 -19.67 3.27
N ALA A 145 4.57 -20.58 2.30
CA ALA A 145 3.47 -20.68 1.34
C ALA A 145 2.15 -21.19 1.96
N THR A 146 2.01 -21.07 3.30
CA THR A 146 1.07 -21.80 4.16
C THR A 146 0.12 -20.89 4.96
N GLY A 147 0.04 -19.59 4.65
CA GLY A 147 -1.12 -18.77 5.03
C GLY A 147 -0.98 -17.87 6.27
N GLY A 148 0.23 -17.38 6.56
CA GLY A 148 0.48 -16.37 7.61
C GLY A 148 0.42 -14.90 7.16
N THR A 149 0.08 -14.63 5.90
CA THR A 149 0.00 -13.27 5.35
C THR A 149 -1.31 -13.04 4.61
N THR A 150 -1.75 -11.78 4.49
CA THR A 150 -2.84 -11.41 3.58
C THR A 150 -2.43 -11.69 2.12
N GLU A 151 -3.39 -11.67 1.19
CA GLU A 151 -3.09 -11.78 -0.25
C GLU A 151 -2.06 -10.75 -0.72
N SER A 152 -2.04 -9.58 -0.06
CA SER A 152 -1.12 -8.47 -0.27
C SER A 152 0.27 -8.64 0.38
N GLY A 153 0.51 -9.77 1.04
CA GLY A 153 1.75 -10.10 1.73
C GLY A 153 1.95 -9.38 3.06
N ILE A 154 0.88 -8.92 3.72
CA ILE A 154 0.96 -8.28 5.05
C ILE A 154 0.99 -9.37 6.11
N SER A 155 1.95 -9.31 7.03
CA SER A 155 2.07 -10.26 8.15
C SER A 155 0.89 -10.21 9.13
N SER A 156 0.88 -11.15 10.08
CA SER A 156 0.08 -11.00 11.30
C SER A 156 0.41 -9.70 12.03
N ASN A 157 -0.58 -9.18 12.76
CA ASN A 157 -0.48 -7.98 13.58
C ASN A 157 0.12 -8.26 14.97
N LYS A 158 0.42 -9.52 15.30
CA LYS A 158 0.94 -9.93 16.61
C LYS A 158 2.43 -10.25 16.54
N GLY A 159 3.20 -9.70 17.47
CA GLY A 159 4.62 -9.95 17.58
C GLY A 159 5.45 -9.47 16.39
N VAL A 160 5.05 -8.38 15.73
CA VAL A 160 5.86 -7.68 14.72
C VAL A 160 7.18 -7.27 15.38
N VAL A 161 8.31 -7.51 14.72
CA VAL A 161 9.61 -7.31 15.35
C VAL A 161 10.08 -5.88 15.08
N PHE A 162 10.23 -5.11 16.14
CA PHE A 162 10.84 -3.78 16.09
C PHE A 162 12.25 -3.88 16.65
N THR A 163 13.25 -3.45 15.86
CA THR A 163 14.65 -3.45 16.29
C THR A 163 15.24 -2.05 16.20
N GLY A 164 15.79 -1.52 17.28
CA GLY A 164 16.38 -0.18 17.32
C GLY A 164 17.03 0.16 18.65
N THR A 165 17.52 1.40 18.78
CA THR A 165 18.25 1.87 19.97
C THR A 165 17.38 2.84 20.80
N PRO A 166 16.82 2.42 21.95
CA PRO A 166 15.92 3.24 22.76
C PRO A 166 16.71 4.15 23.71
N GLU A 167 17.43 5.14 23.18
CA GLU A 167 18.27 6.06 23.97
C GLU A 167 17.46 6.81 25.06
N ALA A 168 16.20 7.15 24.77
CA ALA A 168 15.29 7.80 25.72
C ALA A 168 14.99 6.93 26.96
N ALA A 169 15.13 5.60 26.86
CA ALA A 169 15.02 4.66 27.97
C ALA A 169 16.34 4.50 28.75
N GLY A 170 17.39 5.26 28.41
CA GLY A 170 18.72 5.13 29.00
C GLY A 170 19.39 3.80 28.64
N PHE A 171 19.12 3.31 27.44
CA PHE A 171 19.68 2.06 26.91
C PHE A 171 20.26 2.32 25.52
N ASP A 172 21.59 2.35 25.46
CA ASP A 172 22.37 2.79 24.28
C ASP A 172 22.77 1.63 23.36
N GLU A 173 22.23 0.44 23.59
CA GLU A 173 22.45 -0.74 22.75
C GLU A 173 21.20 -1.06 21.94
N ARG A 174 21.40 -1.61 20.74
CA ARG A 174 20.29 -1.98 19.87
C ARG A 174 19.57 -3.21 20.43
N VAL A 175 18.24 -3.16 20.53
CA VAL A 175 17.39 -4.25 21.03
C VAL A 175 16.32 -4.59 20.03
N SER A 176 15.85 -5.84 20.07
CA SER A 176 14.66 -6.28 19.35
C SER A 176 13.52 -6.50 20.34
N VAL A 177 12.32 -6.06 19.99
CA VAL A 177 11.10 -6.26 20.77
C VAL A 177 9.97 -6.78 19.88
N ALA A 178 9.11 -7.61 20.46
CA ALA A 178 7.84 -7.99 19.86
C ALA A 178 6.82 -6.87 20.08
N VAL A 179 6.12 -6.48 19.02
CA VAL A 179 5.14 -5.40 19.03
C VAL A 179 3.83 -5.90 18.43
N ASP A 180 2.75 -5.71 19.18
CA ASP A 180 1.40 -5.93 18.70
C ASP A 180 0.85 -4.64 18.07
N LEU A 181 0.29 -4.77 16.87
CA LEU A 181 -0.34 -3.69 16.13
C LEU A 181 -1.86 -3.79 16.21
N SER A 182 -2.52 -2.67 16.51
CA SER A 182 -3.97 -2.55 16.46
C SER A 182 -4.40 -1.20 15.90
N VAL A 183 -5.61 -1.11 15.36
CA VAL A 183 -6.22 0.15 14.97
C VAL A 183 -7.36 0.46 15.94
N SER A 184 -7.40 1.68 16.47
CA SER A 184 -8.34 2.10 17.50
C SER A 184 -8.91 3.51 17.26
N GLY A 185 -9.80 3.92 18.16
CA GLY A 185 -10.51 5.19 18.10
C GLY A 185 -11.85 5.09 17.35
N PRO A 186 -12.73 6.09 17.49
CA PRO A 186 -14.07 6.07 16.89
C PRO A 186 -14.02 5.99 15.36
N ASP A 187 -13.03 6.64 14.75
CA ASP A 187 -12.86 6.68 13.29
C ASP A 187 -11.95 5.55 12.77
N GLN A 188 -11.43 4.68 13.66
CA GLN A 188 -10.45 3.63 13.32
C GLN A 188 -9.24 4.15 12.53
N THR A 189 -8.62 5.23 13.01
CA THR A 189 -7.46 5.86 12.36
C THR A 189 -6.22 5.94 13.25
N THR A 190 -6.28 5.42 14.47
CA THR A 190 -5.14 5.42 15.39
C THR A 190 -4.45 4.07 15.37
N LEU A 191 -3.28 3.99 14.75
CA LEU A 191 -2.40 2.84 14.86
C LEU A 191 -1.79 2.81 16.27
N VAL A 192 -2.04 1.74 17.01
CA VAL A 192 -1.49 1.50 18.34
C VAL A 192 -0.45 0.39 18.23
N MET A 193 0.77 0.71 18.65
CA MET A 193 1.90 -0.19 18.76
C MET A 193 2.12 -0.49 20.24
N THR A 194 2.03 -1.75 20.63
CA THR A 194 2.21 -2.20 22.01
C THR A 194 3.38 -3.18 22.06
N ALA A 195 4.53 -2.76 22.58
CA ALA A 195 5.65 -3.67 22.79
C ALA A 195 5.33 -4.63 23.94
N THR A 196 5.45 -5.93 23.69
CA THR A 196 5.05 -6.98 24.65
C THR A 196 6.25 -7.61 25.33
N ASP A 197 7.29 -7.92 24.57
CA ASP A 197 8.44 -8.69 25.05
C ASP A 197 9.74 -8.24 24.38
N VAL A 198 10.85 -8.34 25.13
CA VAL A 198 12.21 -8.20 24.57
C VAL A 198 12.61 -9.53 23.95
N LEU A 199 13.10 -9.49 22.72
CA LEU A 199 13.47 -10.66 21.94
C LEU A 199 15.00 -10.85 21.97
N THR A 200 15.42 -12.08 22.20
CA THR A 200 16.82 -12.51 22.13
C THR A 200 16.94 -13.82 21.35
N GLY A 201 18.00 -13.97 20.56
CA GLY A 201 18.27 -15.17 19.76
C GLY A 201 18.44 -14.87 18.27
N ALA A 202 18.60 -15.94 17.48
CA ALA A 202 18.87 -15.80 16.05
C ALA A 202 17.79 -14.96 15.34
N GLY A 203 18.20 -13.99 14.53
CA GLY A 203 17.29 -13.07 13.84
C GLY A 203 16.83 -11.87 14.69
N THR A 204 17.49 -11.62 15.82
CA THR A 204 17.28 -10.42 16.66
C THR A 204 18.60 -9.67 16.83
N ALA A 205 18.59 -8.55 17.55
CA ALA A 205 19.81 -7.88 17.97
C ALA A 205 20.64 -8.69 18.99
N GLU A 206 20.12 -9.81 19.51
CA GLU A 206 20.76 -10.68 20.52
C GLU A 206 21.22 -9.94 21.79
N GLN A 207 20.63 -8.77 22.05
CA GLN A 207 20.95 -7.92 23.18
C GLN A 207 20.02 -8.21 24.35
N ALA A 208 20.59 -8.65 25.46
CA ALA A 208 19.87 -8.79 26.71
C ALA A 208 19.58 -7.41 27.33
N VAL A 209 18.36 -7.22 27.82
CA VAL A 209 17.95 -6.03 28.57
C VAL A 209 17.87 -6.38 30.06
N PRO A 210 18.57 -5.65 30.95
CA PRO A 210 18.42 -5.84 32.39
C PRO A 210 16.97 -5.67 32.87
N GLU A 211 16.53 -6.49 33.83
CA GLU A 211 15.13 -6.49 34.31
C GLU A 211 14.66 -5.11 34.79
N ASP A 212 15.55 -4.31 35.39
CA ASP A 212 15.27 -2.96 35.86
C ASP A 212 15.04 -1.95 34.72
N LYS A 213 15.49 -2.27 33.50
CA LYS A 213 15.33 -1.43 32.30
C LYS A 213 14.26 -1.93 31.34
N THR A 214 13.81 -3.19 31.46
CA THR A 214 12.85 -3.81 30.53
C THR A 214 11.59 -2.98 30.33
N ALA A 215 10.98 -2.49 31.41
CA ALA A 215 9.76 -1.69 31.32
C ALA A 215 9.97 -0.38 30.53
N ALA A 216 11.10 0.30 30.75
CA ALA A 216 11.42 1.53 30.04
C ALA A 216 11.71 1.28 28.55
N VAL A 217 12.37 0.17 28.23
CA VAL A 217 12.59 -0.24 26.84
C VAL A 217 11.26 -0.53 26.14
N LEU A 218 10.38 -1.34 26.72
CA LEU A 218 9.07 -1.64 26.12
C LEU A 218 8.21 -0.38 25.94
N ASP A 219 8.24 0.55 26.90
CA ASP A 219 7.54 1.83 26.78
C ASP A 219 8.08 2.66 25.59
N ALA A 220 9.41 2.70 25.39
CA ALA A 220 10.02 3.43 24.28
C ALA A 220 9.64 2.90 22.88
N PHE A 221 9.29 1.62 22.75
CA PHE A 221 8.80 1.04 21.49
C PHE A 221 7.26 1.05 21.38
N SER A 222 6.55 1.46 22.43
CA SER A 222 5.10 1.55 22.43
C SER A 222 4.65 2.96 22.08
N ALA A 223 3.65 3.10 21.20
CA ALA A 223 3.14 4.41 20.82
C ALA A 223 1.73 4.34 20.22
N SER A 224 1.03 5.47 20.23
CA SER A 224 -0.24 5.66 19.52
C SER A 224 -0.07 6.73 18.45
N MET A 225 -0.25 6.32 17.20
CA MET A 225 -0.05 7.13 16.01
C MET A 225 -1.41 7.44 15.36
N PRO A 226 -1.97 8.64 15.59
CA PRO A 226 -3.29 9.00 15.06
C PRO A 226 -3.25 9.32 13.56
N GLY A 227 -4.44 9.43 12.96
CA GLY A 227 -4.63 10.05 11.64
C GLY A 227 -4.28 9.17 10.44
N GLN A 228 -4.09 7.86 10.61
CA GLN A 228 -3.78 6.92 9.54
C GLN A 228 -5.04 6.58 8.72
N LYS A 229 -5.52 7.56 7.97
CA LYS A 229 -6.70 7.42 7.11
C LYS A 229 -6.30 6.76 5.79
N LEU A 230 -7.01 5.70 5.42
CA LEU A 230 -6.83 5.01 4.16
C LEU A 230 -7.41 5.81 2.98
N PRO A 231 -6.86 5.64 1.76
CA PRO A 231 -7.50 6.14 0.54
C PRO A 231 -8.98 5.76 0.46
N PHE A 232 -9.79 6.68 -0.07
CA PHE A 232 -11.25 6.58 -0.20
C PHE A 232 -11.99 6.38 1.14
N ALA A 233 -11.34 6.70 2.26
CA ALA A 233 -11.88 6.54 3.61
C ALA A 233 -12.35 5.11 3.93
N ILE A 234 -11.70 4.11 3.33
CA ILE A 234 -11.97 2.70 3.63
C ILE A 234 -11.62 2.41 5.10
N ALA A 235 -12.46 1.61 5.76
CA ALA A 235 -12.21 1.17 7.12
C ALA A 235 -11.10 0.10 7.14
N PRO A 236 -10.12 0.18 8.07
CA PRO A 236 -9.09 -0.84 8.20
C PRO A 236 -9.65 -2.23 8.53
N THR A 237 -9.15 -3.25 7.83
CA THR A 237 -9.48 -4.66 8.03
C THR A 237 -8.25 -5.47 8.46
N ALA A 238 -7.04 -5.00 8.16
CA ALA A 238 -5.78 -5.63 8.54
C ALA A 238 -4.68 -4.60 8.80
N GLN A 239 -3.67 -5.01 9.57
CA GLN A 239 -2.45 -4.24 9.80
C GLN A 239 -1.32 -5.19 10.12
N GLY A 240 -0.09 -4.85 9.75
CA GLY A 240 1.05 -5.74 9.91
C GLY A 240 2.33 -5.14 9.35
N ALA A 241 3.34 -5.97 9.18
CA ALA A 241 4.57 -5.61 8.50
C ALA A 241 4.64 -6.26 7.11
N ARG A 242 5.24 -5.54 6.16
CA ARG A 242 5.64 -6.09 4.85
C ARG A 242 6.99 -5.49 4.48
N GLY A 243 8.00 -6.33 4.31
CA GLY A 243 9.37 -5.85 4.18
C GLY A 243 9.77 -5.03 5.41
N SER A 244 10.16 -3.78 5.22
CA SER A 244 10.58 -2.84 6.28
C SER A 244 9.50 -1.87 6.75
N ASP A 245 8.25 -2.10 6.35
CA ASP A 245 7.19 -1.12 6.46
C ASP A 245 6.05 -1.63 7.35
N VAL A 246 5.44 -0.71 8.10
CA VAL A 246 4.16 -0.95 8.75
C VAL A 246 3.05 -0.57 7.78
N ILE A 247 2.13 -1.50 7.55
CA ILE A 247 1.02 -1.34 6.61
C ILE A 247 -0.29 -1.46 7.36
N ILE A 248 -1.24 -0.58 7.02
CA ILE A 248 -2.65 -0.72 7.37
C ILE A 248 -3.40 -0.90 6.05
N GLU A 249 -4.25 -1.91 5.99
CA GLU A 249 -5.06 -2.28 4.83
C GLU A 249 -6.53 -2.27 5.20
N GLY A 250 -7.35 -1.82 4.27
CA GLY A 250 -8.81 -1.89 4.33
C GLY A 250 -9.35 -2.44 3.02
N ILE A 251 -10.30 -3.36 3.10
CA ILE A 251 -10.98 -3.94 1.94
C ILE A 251 -12.48 -3.67 2.10
N ALA A 252 -13.11 -3.15 1.04
CA ALA A 252 -14.55 -2.94 0.98
C ALA A 252 -15.09 -3.32 -0.41
N ASP A 253 -16.28 -3.90 -0.43
CA ASP A 253 -16.99 -4.27 -1.65
C ASP A 253 -18.11 -3.25 -1.96
N ASP A 254 -18.54 -3.20 -3.22
CA ASP A 254 -19.69 -2.43 -3.71
C ASP A 254 -19.66 -0.94 -3.30
N MET A 255 -18.54 -0.29 -3.59
CA MET A 255 -18.29 1.10 -3.20
C MET A 255 -18.65 2.08 -4.33
N THR A 256 -19.07 3.29 -3.97
CA THR A 256 -19.06 4.44 -4.87
C THR A 256 -18.02 5.44 -4.37
N ILE A 257 -17.01 5.73 -5.18
CA ILE A 257 -15.88 6.58 -4.82
C ILE A 257 -15.69 7.73 -5.82
N THR A 258 -15.01 8.78 -5.37
CA THR A 258 -14.53 9.89 -6.21
C THR A 258 -13.02 10.02 -6.05
N LEU A 259 -12.34 10.53 -7.08
CA LEU A 259 -10.86 10.55 -7.12
C LEU A 259 -10.22 11.49 -6.09
N ASP A 260 -10.89 12.59 -5.75
CA ASP A 260 -10.48 13.47 -4.65
C ASP A 260 -10.48 12.74 -3.29
N GLY A 261 -11.28 11.67 -3.17
CA GLY A 261 -11.30 10.77 -2.04
C GLY A 261 -10.01 9.97 -1.85
N PHE A 262 -9.09 9.93 -2.82
CA PHE A 262 -7.86 9.15 -2.69
C PHE A 262 -6.96 9.62 -1.54
N ARG A 263 -6.91 10.93 -1.25
CA ARG A 263 -6.15 11.49 -0.11
C ARG A 263 -7.12 12.04 0.93
N GLN A 264 -7.02 11.55 2.17
CA GLN A 264 -7.95 11.88 3.26
C GLN A 264 -7.37 12.77 4.38
N SER A 265 -6.13 13.23 4.21
CA SER A 265 -5.35 13.98 5.20
C SER A 265 -4.73 15.25 4.65
#